data_AF-A0A383CDR6-F1
#
_entry.id   AF-A0A383CDR6-F1
#
_cell.length_a   1.000
_cell.length_b   1.000
_cell.length_c   1.000
_cell.angle_alpha   90.00
_cell.angle_beta   90.00
_cell.angle_gamma   90.00
#
_symmetry.space_group_name_H-M   'P 1'
#
loop_
_entity.id
_entity.type
_entity.pdbx_description
1 polymer ?
#
loop_
_entity_poly.entity_id
_entity_poly.type
_entity_poly.pdbx_seq_one_letter_code
_entity_poly.pdbx_strand_id
1 'polypeptide(L)'
;MTEPSPQGSAPIFLRFIPESPDSDELLFAFMEAVAELGFELYPAQEEAIVEVFSQHHVILNTPTGSGKSLVALAQHFLALATGKKSYYTSPIKALASEKFFQLCKFFGPENVGLATGDSTVNRDAPMICCTAEILSNI
;
A
#
# COMPACT_ATOMS: atom_id res chain seq x y z
N MET A 1 13.42 18.78 -32.91
CA MET A 1 13.89 17.58 -32.22
C MET A 1 13.17 17.57 -30.88
N THR A 2 11.99 16.98 -30.83
CA THR A 2 11.18 16.89 -29.60
C THR A 2 11.83 15.87 -28.70
N GLU A 3 12.20 16.27 -27.48
CA GLU A 3 12.61 15.32 -26.44
C GLU A 3 11.48 14.32 -26.22
N PRO A 4 11.78 13.02 -26.04
CA PRO A 4 10.76 12.06 -25.67
C PRO A 4 10.23 12.44 -24.28
N SER A 5 8.91 12.64 -24.18
CA SER A 5 8.20 12.70 -22.90
C SER A 5 8.57 11.48 -22.05
N PRO A 6 8.85 11.62 -20.73
CA PRO A 6 9.05 10.46 -19.88
C PRO A 6 7.75 9.67 -19.89
N GLN A 7 7.75 8.55 -20.60
CA GLN A 7 6.67 7.58 -20.54
C GLN A 7 6.64 7.13 -19.08
N GLY A 8 5.65 7.65 -18.34
CA GLY A 8 5.48 7.37 -16.92
C GLY A 8 5.32 5.87 -16.74
N SER A 9 6.39 5.21 -16.30
CA SER A 9 6.37 3.79 -15.95
C SER A 9 5.21 3.54 -15.00
N ALA A 10 4.43 2.49 -15.24
CA ALA A 10 3.33 2.13 -14.36
C ALA A 10 3.81 2.08 -12.88
N PRO A 11 2.96 2.49 -11.92
CA PRO A 11 3.30 2.42 -10.50
C PRO A 11 3.86 1.05 -10.14
N ILE A 12 4.97 1.03 -9.40
CA ILE A 12 5.84 -0.15 -9.30
C ILE A 12 5.06 -1.42 -8.94
N PHE A 13 4.20 -1.37 -7.93
CA PHE A 13 3.48 -2.55 -7.47
C PHE A 13 2.46 -3.08 -8.50
N LEU A 14 1.87 -2.22 -9.34
CA LEU A 14 0.91 -2.68 -10.35
C LEU A 14 1.57 -3.53 -11.44
N ARG A 15 2.87 -3.34 -11.66
CA ARG A 15 3.65 -4.12 -12.65
C ARG A 15 3.84 -5.58 -12.24
N PHE A 16 3.68 -5.89 -10.96
CA PHE A 16 3.96 -7.20 -10.38
C PHE A 16 2.71 -8.00 -10.04
N ILE A 17 1.49 -7.47 -10.22
CA ILE A 17 0.27 -8.24 -9.94
C ILE A 17 0.09 -9.32 -11.04
N PRO A 18 0.09 -10.62 -10.71
CA PRO A 18 -0.10 -11.69 -11.68
C PRO A 18 -1.57 -11.79 -12.11
N GLU A 19 -1.84 -12.42 -13.25
CA GLU A 19 -3.20 -12.53 -13.83
C GLU A 19 -4.13 -13.44 -13.02
N SER A 20 -3.61 -14.44 -12.32
CA SER A 20 -4.38 -15.41 -11.52
C SER A 20 -3.64 -15.80 -10.23
N PRO A 21 -3.56 -14.86 -9.27
CA PRO A 21 -2.72 -15.04 -8.09
C PRO A 21 -3.25 -16.08 -7.12
N ASP A 22 -2.36 -16.94 -6.63
CA ASP A 22 -2.46 -17.49 -5.28
C ASP A 22 -1.64 -16.67 -4.27
N SER A 23 -1.71 -17.03 -2.98
CA SER A 23 -0.99 -16.33 -1.91
C SER A 23 0.53 -16.35 -2.09
N ASP A 24 1.09 -17.44 -2.59
CA ASP A 24 2.53 -17.61 -2.73
C ASP A 24 3.05 -16.78 -3.90
N GLU A 25 2.34 -16.81 -5.04
CA GLU A 25 2.65 -15.97 -6.20
C GLU A 25 2.63 -14.49 -5.84
N LEU A 26 1.65 -14.04 -5.05
CA LEU A 26 1.59 -12.65 -4.60
C LEU A 26 2.72 -12.28 -3.64
N LEU A 27 3.09 -13.20 -2.73
CA LEU A 27 4.24 -12.99 -1.85
C LEU A 27 5.51 -12.81 -2.68
N PHE A 28 5.79 -13.72 -3.62
CA PHE A 28 6.97 -13.62 -4.47
C PHE A 28 6.98 -12.32 -5.29
N ALA A 29 5.86 -11.98 -5.91
CA ALA A 29 5.73 -10.77 -6.71
C ALA A 29 5.93 -9.49 -5.88
N PHE A 30 5.43 -9.45 -4.64
CA PHE A 30 5.68 -8.34 -3.73
C PHE A 30 7.16 -8.24 -3.35
N MET A 31 7.82 -9.37 -3.07
CA MET A 31 9.23 -9.41 -2.72
C MET A 31 10.12 -8.93 -3.88
N GLU A 32 9.78 -9.29 -5.14
CA GLU A 32 10.46 -8.76 -6.33
C GLU A 32 10.29 -7.25 -6.47
N ALA A 33 9.08 -6.72 -6.26
CA ALA A 33 8.83 -5.28 -6.28
C ALA A 33 9.63 -4.53 -5.20
N VAL A 34 9.75 -5.11 -4.00
CA VAL A 34 10.53 -4.57 -2.89
C VAL A 34 12.04 -4.58 -3.20
N ALA A 35 12.53 -5.64 -3.84
CA ALA A 35 13.91 -5.73 -4.28
C ALA A 35 14.23 -4.70 -5.38
N GLU A 36 13.32 -4.47 -6.34
CA GLU A 36 13.48 -3.43 -7.37
C GLU A 36 13.50 -2.01 -6.76
N LEU A 37 12.80 -1.80 -5.65
CA LEU A 37 12.86 -0.55 -4.88
C LEU A 37 14.18 -0.38 -4.09
N GLY A 38 15.03 -1.41 -4.04
CA GLY A 38 16.31 -1.38 -3.32
C GLY A 38 16.15 -1.46 -1.80
N PHE A 39 15.06 -2.03 -1.31
CA PHE A 39 14.86 -2.23 0.12
C PHE A 39 15.44 -3.57 0.59
N GLU A 40 16.18 -3.52 1.69
CA GLU A 40 16.52 -4.71 2.48
C GLU A 40 15.53 -4.83 3.65
N LEU A 41 14.94 -6.01 3.82
CA LEU A 41 13.98 -6.25 4.88
C LEU A 41 14.68 -6.55 6.21
N TYR A 42 14.13 -6.02 7.28
CA TYR A 42 14.44 -6.48 8.63
C TYR A 42 13.72 -7.81 8.90
N PRO A 43 14.27 -8.69 9.76
CA PRO A 43 13.65 -9.99 10.05
C PRO A 43 12.17 -9.90 10.49
N ALA A 44 11.83 -8.93 11.35
CA ALA A 44 10.45 -8.73 11.79
C ALA A 44 9.50 -8.26 10.68
N GLN A 45 10.01 -7.65 9.60
CA GLN A 45 9.19 -7.30 8.43
C GLN A 45 8.96 -8.53 7.57
N GLU A 46 9.98 -9.36 7.34
CA GLU A 46 9.87 -10.60 6.57
C GLU A 46 8.80 -11.51 7.18
N GLU A 47 8.91 -11.79 8.48
CA GLU A 47 7.93 -12.59 9.22
C GLU A 47 6.51 -12.01 9.09
N ALA A 48 6.34 -10.70 9.33
CA ALA A 48 5.04 -10.07 9.25
C ALA A 48 4.44 -10.06 7.83
N ILE A 49 5.27 -9.94 6.80
CA ILE A 49 4.84 -9.98 5.40
C ILE A 49 4.33 -11.38 5.05
N VAL A 50 5.07 -12.43 5.41
CA VAL A 50 4.63 -13.83 5.19
C VAL A 50 3.28 -14.10 5.86
N GLU A 51 3.09 -13.65 7.09
CA GLU A 51 1.82 -13.79 7.81
C GLU A 51 0.67 -13.02 7.13
N VAL A 52 0.95 -11.82 6.60
CA VAL A 52 -0.02 -11.04 5.83
C VAL A 52 -0.48 -11.80 4.57
N PHE A 53 0.44 -12.37 3.79
CA PHE A 53 0.10 -13.15 2.58
C PHE A 53 -0.58 -14.49 2.90
N SER A 54 -0.34 -15.03 4.10
CA SER A 54 -1.10 -16.14 4.68
C SER A 54 -2.49 -15.75 5.20
N GLN A 55 -2.89 -14.48 5.02
CA GLN A 55 -4.15 -13.90 5.47
C GLN A 55 -4.36 -13.90 6.99
N HIS A 56 -3.27 -13.87 7.76
CA HIS A 56 -3.32 -13.69 9.20
C HIS A 56 -3.27 -12.21 9.60
N HIS A 57 -3.80 -11.90 10.79
CA HIS A 57 -3.70 -10.56 11.37
C HIS A 57 -2.38 -10.39 12.12
N VAL A 58 -1.68 -9.27 11.85
CA VAL A 58 -0.39 -8.96 12.46
C VAL A 58 -0.46 -7.72 13.35
N ILE A 59 0.26 -7.76 14.48
CA ILE A 59 0.49 -6.61 15.36
C ILE A 59 1.99 -6.37 15.45
N LEU A 60 2.46 -5.24 14.91
CA LEU A 60 3.88 -4.91 14.89
C LEU A 60 4.25 -4.01 16.07
N ASN A 61 4.92 -4.57 17.08
CA ASN A 61 5.50 -3.81 18.18
C ASN A 61 7.00 -3.51 17.93
N THR A 62 7.30 -2.60 17.01
CA THR A 62 8.67 -2.22 16.65
C THR A 62 8.88 -0.70 16.74
N PRO A 63 10.09 -0.21 17.08
CA PRO A 63 10.37 1.24 17.21
C PRO A 63 10.09 2.04 15.94
N THR A 64 9.82 3.35 16.05
CA THR A 64 9.71 4.23 14.87
C THR A 64 11.00 4.15 14.02
N GLY A 65 10.86 4.17 12.69
CA GLY A 65 11.98 3.98 11.76
C GLY A 65 12.27 2.53 11.36
N SER A 66 11.65 1.53 12.02
CA SER A 66 11.79 0.09 11.71
C SER A 66 11.14 -0.39 10.40
N GLY A 67 10.69 0.53 9.53
CA GLY A 67 10.08 0.16 8.25
C GLY A 67 8.68 -0.44 8.31
N LYS A 68 7.89 -0.24 9.39
CA LYS A 68 6.47 -0.67 9.49
C LYS A 68 5.62 -0.33 8.25
N SER A 69 5.92 0.79 7.59
CA SER A 69 5.26 1.21 6.36
C SER A 69 5.31 0.16 5.26
N LEU A 70 6.37 -0.65 5.20
CA LEU A 70 6.53 -1.67 4.16
C LEU A 70 5.56 -2.85 4.34
N VAL A 71 5.29 -3.24 5.58
CA VAL A 71 4.28 -4.27 5.89
C VAL A 71 2.87 -3.74 5.58
N ALA A 72 2.61 -2.45 5.79
CA ALA A 72 1.37 -1.84 5.33
C ALA A 72 1.25 -1.82 3.79
N LEU A 73 2.34 -1.60 3.06
CA LEU A 73 2.35 -1.72 1.59
C LEU A 73 2.03 -3.15 1.13
N ALA A 74 2.55 -4.17 1.82
CA ALA A 74 2.22 -5.58 1.54
C ALA A 74 0.72 -5.85 1.66
N GLN A 75 0.09 -5.36 2.74
CA GLN A 75 -1.35 -5.49 2.93
C GLN A 75 -2.17 -4.78 1.84
N HIS A 76 -1.74 -3.59 1.42
CA HIS A 76 -2.40 -2.86 0.34
C HIS A 76 -2.25 -3.56 -1.02
N PHE A 77 -1.06 -4.09 -1.30
CA PHE A 77 -0.79 -4.89 -2.50
C PHE A 77 -1.68 -6.13 -2.55
N LEU A 78 -1.70 -6.92 -1.47
CA LEU A 78 -2.54 -8.12 -1.36
C LEU A 78 -4.03 -7.78 -1.54
N ALA A 79 -4.51 -6.72 -0.89
CA ALA A 79 -5.90 -6.31 -1.01
C ALA A 79 -6.24 -5.93 -2.45
N LEU A 80 -5.41 -5.10 -3.10
CA LEU A 80 -5.63 -4.69 -4.48
C LEU A 80 -5.62 -5.88 -5.45
N ALA A 81 -4.61 -6.75 -5.35
CA ALA A 81 -4.45 -7.91 -6.21
C ALA A 81 -5.59 -8.93 -6.06
N THR A 82 -6.25 -8.96 -4.90
CA THR A 82 -7.39 -9.84 -4.62
C THR A 82 -8.75 -9.14 -4.77
N GLY A 83 -8.78 -7.92 -5.35
CA GLY A 83 -10.02 -7.16 -5.56
C GLY A 83 -10.71 -6.69 -4.28
N LYS A 84 -9.99 -6.65 -3.15
CA LYS A 84 -10.50 -6.18 -1.85
C LYS A 84 -10.19 -4.70 -1.64
N LYS A 85 -11.08 -4.04 -0.90
CA LYS A 85 -10.85 -2.67 -0.42
C LYS A 85 -10.00 -2.68 0.85
N SER A 86 -9.05 -1.76 0.95
CA SER A 86 -8.21 -1.58 2.14
C SER A 86 -8.23 -0.14 2.65
N TYR A 87 -8.05 0.01 3.97
CA TYR A 87 -8.07 1.30 4.64
C TYR A 87 -6.77 1.52 5.39
N TYR A 88 -6.15 2.69 5.17
CA TYR A 88 -5.06 3.18 6.00
C TYR A 88 -5.60 4.24 6.95
N THR A 89 -5.58 3.95 8.25
CA THR A 89 -6.07 4.88 9.27
C THR A 89 -4.92 5.58 9.99
N SER A 90 -5.04 6.88 10.22
CA SER A 90 -4.12 7.67 11.03
C SER A 90 -4.86 8.51 12.07
N PRO A 91 -4.29 8.79 13.26
CA PRO A 91 -4.94 9.64 14.25
C PRO A 91 -5.05 11.12 13.82
N ILE A 92 -4.24 11.58 12.87
CA ILE A 92 -4.16 13.00 12.49
C ILE A 92 -4.36 13.16 10.98
N LYS A 93 -5.17 14.16 10.57
CA LYS A 93 -5.47 14.47 9.17
C LYS A 93 -4.20 14.64 8.31
N ALA A 94 -3.21 15.38 8.81
CA ALA A 94 -1.95 15.61 8.09
C ALA A 94 -1.19 14.32 7.75
N LEU A 95 -1.16 13.34 8.67
CA LEU A 95 -0.51 12.05 8.45
C LEU A 95 -1.31 11.17 7.48
N ALA A 96 -2.65 11.23 7.51
CA ALA A 96 -3.48 10.57 6.50
C ALA A 96 -3.21 11.14 5.10
N SER A 97 -3.07 12.46 4.97
CA SER A 97 -2.71 13.13 3.71
C SER A 97 -1.29 12.77 3.25
N GLU A 98 -0.31 12.75 4.15
CA GLU A 98 1.05 12.30 3.82
C GLU A 98 1.03 10.88 3.27
N LYS A 99 0.29 9.98 3.91
CA LYS A 99 0.18 8.59 3.46
C LYS A 99 -0.55 8.47 2.13
N PHE A 100 -1.59 9.26 1.89
CA PHE A 100 -2.26 9.34 0.60
C PHE A 100 -1.27 9.62 -0.53
N PHE A 101 -0.43 10.64 -0.40
CA PHE A 101 0.57 10.96 -1.42
C PHE A 101 1.63 9.86 -1.57
N GLN A 102 2.04 9.20 -0.47
CA GLN A 102 2.94 8.04 -0.56
C GLN A 102 2.30 6.88 -1.33
N LEU A 103 1.07 6.50 -1.00
CA LEU A 103 0.38 5.41 -1.69
C LEU A 103 0.12 5.72 -3.16
N CYS A 104 -0.21 6.97 -3.51
CA CYS A 104 -0.34 7.38 -4.91
C CYS A 104 0.96 7.15 -5.72
N LYS A 105 2.13 7.34 -5.12
CA LYS A 105 3.41 7.06 -5.79
C LYS A 105 3.62 5.57 -6.06
N PHE A 106 3.17 4.73 -5.14
CA PHE A 106 3.39 3.28 -5.19
C PHE A 106 2.34 2.53 -6.03
N PHE A 107 1.09 2.99 -5.99
CA PHE A 107 -0.08 2.31 -6.56
C PHE A 107 -0.83 3.13 -7.60
N GLY A 108 -0.42 4.36 -7.89
CA GLY A 108 -1.11 5.25 -8.81
C GLY A 108 -2.26 6.02 -8.13
N PRO A 109 -2.47 7.30 -8.48
CA PRO A 109 -3.53 8.13 -7.88
C PRO A 109 -4.95 7.62 -8.16
N GLU A 110 -5.16 6.86 -9.23
CA GLU A 110 -6.43 6.25 -9.60
C GLU A 110 -6.88 5.17 -8.60
N ASN A 111 -5.95 4.53 -7.91
CA ASN A 111 -6.23 3.44 -6.97
C ASN A 111 -6.32 3.89 -5.51
N VAL A 112 -6.07 5.16 -5.23
CA VAL A 112 -5.96 5.68 -3.86
C VAL A 112 -6.92 6.86 -3.65
N GLY A 113 -7.65 6.81 -2.54
CA GLY A 113 -8.52 7.88 -2.07
C GLY A 113 -8.10 8.43 -0.71
N LEU A 114 -8.64 9.60 -0.39
CA LEU A 114 -8.46 10.27 0.90
C LEU A 114 -9.84 10.63 1.42
N ALA A 115 -10.16 10.24 2.65
CA ALA A 115 -11.37 10.64 3.35
C ALA A 115 -11.00 11.25 4.70
N THR A 116 -11.15 12.57 4.80
CA THR A 116 -10.99 13.34 6.04
C THR A 116 -12.29 14.12 6.29
N GLY A 117 -12.52 14.59 7.51
CA GLY A 117 -13.73 15.37 7.82
C GLY A 117 -13.92 16.62 6.95
N ASP A 118 -12.85 17.16 6.36
CA ASP A 118 -12.90 18.42 5.60
C ASP A 118 -12.79 18.19 4.08
N SER A 119 -12.25 17.06 3.66
CA SER A 119 -11.93 16.78 2.25
C SER A 119 -12.09 15.30 1.93
N THR A 120 -12.68 15.01 0.76
CA THR A 120 -12.76 13.67 0.17
C THR A 120 -12.20 13.68 -1.25
N VAL A 121 -11.36 12.70 -1.58
CA VAL A 121 -10.76 12.49 -2.90
C VAL A 121 -10.91 11.01 -3.25
N ASN A 122 -11.33 10.71 -4.49
CA ASN A 122 -11.42 9.34 -5.03
C ASN A 122 -12.08 8.34 -4.03
N ARG A 123 -13.32 8.64 -3.61
CA ARG A 123 -14.02 7.94 -2.52
C ARG A 123 -14.19 6.43 -2.76
N ASP A 124 -14.32 6.07 -4.03
CA ASP A 124 -14.58 4.70 -4.46
C ASP A 124 -13.30 3.89 -4.69
N ALA A 125 -12.12 4.51 -4.51
CA ALA A 125 -10.84 3.86 -4.67
C ALA A 125 -10.73 2.55 -3.86
N PRO A 126 -9.99 1.56 -4.36
CA PRO A 126 -9.72 0.31 -3.63
C PRO A 126 -8.83 0.51 -2.40
N MET A 127 -8.09 1.61 -2.30
CA MET A 127 -7.32 1.99 -1.11
C MET A 127 -7.76 3.35 -0.59
N ILE A 128 -8.14 3.45 0.69
CA ILE A 128 -8.57 4.72 1.29
C ILE A 128 -7.68 5.09 2.48
N CYS A 129 -7.04 6.26 2.41
CA CYS A 129 -6.43 6.90 3.57
C CYS A 129 -7.48 7.72 4.32
N CYS A 130 -7.57 7.56 5.64
CA CYS A 130 -8.56 8.28 6.44
C CYS A 130 -8.11 8.48 7.90
N THR A 131 -8.87 9.27 8.65
CA THR A 131 -8.76 9.29 10.11
C THR A 131 -9.59 8.18 10.74
N ALA A 132 -9.24 7.77 11.96
CA ALA A 132 -10.00 6.74 12.69
C ALA A 132 -11.48 7.13 12.89
N GLU A 133 -11.76 8.40 13.19
CA GLU A 133 -13.11 8.95 13.29
C GLU A 133 -13.90 8.79 11.98
N ILE A 134 -13.27 9.06 10.83
CA ILE A 134 -13.95 8.91 9.54
C ILE A 134 -14.24 7.43 9.27
N LEU A 135 -13.29 6.53 9.52
CA LEU A 135 -13.53 5.10 9.32
C LEU A 135 -14.68 4.57 10.18
N SER A 136 -14.83 5.05 11.42
CA SER A 136 -15.93 4.62 12.30
C SER A 136 -17.32 5.02 11.81
N ASN A 137 -17.42 5.90 10.82
CA ASN A 137 -18.66 6.42 10.25
C ASN A 137 -18.92 5.93 8.81
N ILE A 138 -18.11 5.01 8.29
CA ILE A 138 -18.28 4.41 6.95
C ILE A 138 -19.15 3.16 7.02
#